data_AF-A0AAW9L712-F1
#
_entry.id   AF-A0AAW9L712-F1
#
_cell.length_a   1.000
_cell.length_b   1.000
_cell.length_c   1.000
_cell.angle_alpha   90.00
_cell.angle_beta   90.00
_cell.angle_gamma   90.00
#
_symmetry.space_group_name_H-M   'P 1'
#
loop_
_entity.id
_entity.type
_entity.pdbx_description
1 polymer ?
#
loop_
_entity_poly.entity_id
_entity_poly.type
_entity_poly.pdbx_seq_one_letter_code
_entity_poly.pdbx_strand_id
1 'polypeptide(L)'
;MGRTNPTYRDALRAIEERWADFRRALRRRDQPRFDQLFAYAREHADASGLLNHQNPLLPALLSIDLEQEARLESHEDRLDELEAALEAEGVGRPGNTTNSHAVRNRLPQRWSGPRMGGDCRRRRRDRT
;
A
#
# COMPACT_ATOMS: atom_id res chain seq x y z
N MET A 1 39.45 3.89 -8.71
CA MET A 1 38.66 2.74 -8.23
C MET A 1 37.43 3.27 -7.49
N GLY A 2 36.41 3.66 -8.25
CA GLY A 2 35.21 4.29 -7.73
C GLY A 2 34.28 3.24 -7.11
N ARG A 3 34.18 3.25 -5.79
CA ARG A 3 33.07 2.59 -5.09
C ARG A 3 32.03 3.67 -4.79
N THR A 4 31.19 3.97 -5.78
CA THR A 4 29.96 4.71 -5.51
C THR A 4 29.20 3.90 -4.47
N ASN A 5 28.85 4.51 -3.34
CA ASN A 5 28.06 3.86 -2.30
C ASN A 5 26.75 3.35 -2.96
N PRO A 6 26.40 2.06 -2.87
CA PRO A 6 25.17 1.55 -3.46
C PRO A 6 23.97 2.36 -2.96
N THR A 7 23.13 2.80 -3.89
CA THR A 7 21.92 3.54 -3.53
C THR A 7 20.89 2.60 -2.91
N TYR A 8 19.91 3.15 -2.19
CA TYR A 8 18.78 2.34 -1.71
C TYR A 8 18.08 1.59 -2.86
N ARG A 9 18.01 2.18 -4.05
CA ARG A 9 17.47 1.52 -5.25
C ARG A 9 18.29 0.30 -5.68
N ASP A 10 19.62 0.38 -5.59
CA ASP A 10 20.50 -0.76 -5.87
C ASP A 10 20.32 -1.86 -4.82
N ALA A 11 20.20 -1.47 -3.55
CA ALA A 11 19.93 -2.40 -2.46
C ALA A 11 18.57 -3.10 -2.63
N LEU A 12 17.54 -2.38 -3.07
CA LEU A 12 16.20 -2.92 -3.33
C LEU A 12 16.22 -3.91 -4.51
N ARG A 13 16.95 -3.60 -5.58
CA ARG A 13 17.14 -4.53 -6.71
C ARG A 13 17.85 -5.81 -6.24
N ALA A 14 18.89 -5.68 -5.42
CA ALA A 14 19.58 -6.84 -4.86
C ALA A 14 18.69 -7.68 -3.93
N ILE A 15 17.75 -7.07 -3.21
CA ILE A 15 16.72 -7.81 -2.46
C ILE A 15 15.80 -8.56 -3.43
N GLU A 16 15.25 -7.89 -4.44
CA GLU A 16 14.33 -8.50 -5.42
C GLU A 16 14.96 -9.72 -6.10
N GLU A 17 16.22 -9.62 -6.51
CA GLU A 17 16.99 -10.72 -7.10
C GLU A 17 17.15 -11.91 -6.13
N ARG A 18 17.44 -11.66 -4.85
CA ARG A 18 17.54 -12.73 -3.83
C ARG A 18 16.23 -13.48 -3.61
N TRP A 19 15.08 -12.86 -3.92
CA TRP A 19 13.77 -13.48 -3.78
C TRP A 19 13.24 -14.10 -5.09
N ALA A 20 14.05 -14.14 -6.16
CA ALA A 20 13.63 -14.67 -7.45
C ALA A 20 13.22 -16.17 -7.40
N ASP A 21 13.87 -16.99 -6.57
CA ASP A 21 13.48 -18.39 -6.36
C ASP A 21 12.13 -18.50 -5.63
N PHE A 22 11.92 -17.68 -4.60
CA PHE A 22 10.65 -17.60 -3.89
C PHE A 22 9.52 -17.21 -4.84
N ARG A 23 9.72 -16.17 -5.66
CA ARG A 23 8.77 -15.73 -6.69
C ARG A 23 8.42 -16.87 -7.66
N ARG A 24 9.42 -17.64 -8.11
CA ARG A 24 9.20 -18.78 -9.01
C ARG A 24 8.40 -19.90 -8.37
N ALA A 25 8.55 -20.12 -7.06
CA ALA A 25 7.78 -21.10 -6.31
C ALA A 25 6.32 -20.68 -6.04
N LEU A 26 5.98 -19.39 -6.16
CA LEU A 26 4.61 -18.90 -6.00
C LEU A 26 3.68 -19.43 -7.10
N ARG A 27 2.41 -19.65 -6.73
CA ARG A 27 1.33 -19.92 -7.69
C ARG A 27 1.26 -18.78 -8.71
N ARG A 28 0.93 -19.09 -9.97
CA ARG A 28 0.81 -18.09 -11.06
C ARG A 28 -0.06 -16.89 -10.69
N ARG A 29 -1.13 -17.11 -9.92
CA ARG A 29 -2.04 -16.04 -9.45
C ARG A 29 -1.41 -15.05 -8.47
N ASP A 30 -0.32 -15.44 -7.80
CA ASP A 30 0.32 -14.68 -6.71
C ASP A 30 1.61 -14.00 -7.18
N GLN A 31 2.20 -14.41 -8.31
CA GLN A 31 3.37 -13.76 -8.89
C GLN A 31 3.14 -12.27 -9.21
N PRO A 32 2.01 -11.86 -9.83
CA PRO A 32 1.76 -10.44 -10.06
C PRO A 32 1.60 -9.63 -8.76
N ARG A 33 1.06 -10.25 -7.69
CA ARG A 33 0.96 -9.61 -6.38
C ARG A 33 2.34 -9.39 -5.79
N PHE A 34 3.23 -10.37 -5.91
CA PHE A 34 4.61 -10.26 -5.47
C PHE A 34 5.36 -9.13 -6.20
N ASP A 35 5.22 -9.05 -7.53
CA ASP A 35 5.84 -7.98 -8.34
C ASP A 35 5.35 -6.59 -7.91
N GLN A 36 4.06 -6.48 -7.55
CA GLN A 36 3.47 -5.25 -7.05
C GLN A 36 4.09 -4.80 -5.71
N LEU A 37 4.49 -5.72 -4.83
CA LEU A 37 5.14 -5.35 -3.56
C LEU A 37 6.45 -4.58 -3.81
N PHE A 38 7.25 -5.02 -4.77
CA PHE A 38 8.48 -4.31 -5.12
C PHE A 38 8.20 -3.00 -5.88
N ALA A 39 7.06 -2.88 -6.57
CA ALA A 39 6.61 -1.60 -7.10
C ALA A 39 6.29 -0.59 -5.98
N TYR A 40 5.57 -1.02 -4.94
CA TYR A 40 5.28 -0.18 -3.76
C TYR A 40 6.56 0.26 -3.04
N ALA A 41 7.50 -0.66 -2.82
CA ALA A 41 8.79 -0.32 -2.22
C ALA A 41 9.60 0.69 -3.05
N ARG A 42 9.47 0.67 -4.39
CA ARG A 42 10.14 1.62 -5.28
C ARG A 42 9.54 3.02 -5.23
N GLU A 43 8.24 3.14 -5.01
CA GLU A 43 7.54 4.44 -4.94
C GLU A 43 8.06 5.30 -3.79
N HIS A 44 8.56 4.69 -2.72
CA HIS A 44 9.09 5.38 -1.54
C HIS A 44 10.61 5.23 -1.41
N ALA A 45 11.31 4.96 -2.51
CA ALA A 45 12.75 4.75 -2.52
C ALA A 45 13.55 6.02 -2.20
N ASP A 46 13.00 7.20 -2.46
CA ASP A 46 13.56 8.50 -2.09
C ASP A 46 13.47 8.75 -0.58
N ALA A 47 12.31 8.50 0.02
CA ALA A 47 12.10 8.55 1.46
C ALA A 47 13.01 7.54 2.20
N SER A 48 13.08 6.32 1.68
CA SER A 48 13.89 5.23 2.25
C SER A 48 15.40 5.47 2.12
N GLY A 49 15.83 6.18 1.06
CA GLY A 49 17.24 6.51 0.82
C GLY A 49 17.84 7.50 1.82
N LEU A 50 17.01 8.31 2.49
CA LEU A 50 17.45 9.27 3.51
C LEU A 50 17.93 8.61 4.80
N LEU A 51 17.43 7.42 5.12
CA LEU A 51 17.66 6.76 6.40
C LEU A 51 18.96 5.95 6.46
N ASN A 52 19.69 5.81 5.35
CA ASN A 52 20.93 5.02 5.20
C ASN A 52 20.91 3.73 6.04
N HIS A 53 19.79 3.00 5.96
CA HIS A 53 19.46 1.94 6.90
C HIS A 53 20.34 0.70 6.66
N GLN A 54 20.86 0.09 7.73
CA GLN A 54 21.68 -1.13 7.60
C GLN A 54 20.91 -2.31 6.99
N ASN A 55 19.59 -2.32 7.15
CA ASN A 55 18.70 -3.31 6.57
C ASN A 55 17.70 -2.70 5.56
N PRO A 56 18.01 -2.65 4.26
CA PRO A 56 17.15 -2.05 3.24
C PRO A 56 15.78 -2.73 3.10
N LEU A 57 15.59 -3.93 3.68
CA LEU A 57 14.30 -4.62 3.73
C LEU A 57 13.28 -3.90 4.62
N LEU A 58 13.70 -3.28 5.73
CA LEU A 58 12.77 -2.64 6.66
C LEU A 58 12.04 -1.44 6.03
N PRO A 59 12.72 -0.49 5.37
CA PRO A 59 12.04 0.55 4.61
C PRO A 59 11.18 0.01 3.46
N ALA A 60 11.58 -1.11 2.84
CA ALA A 60 10.79 -1.71 1.76
C ALA A 60 9.45 -2.26 2.29
N LEU A 61 9.48 -2.95 3.43
CA LEU A 61 8.27 -3.47 4.09
C LEU A 61 7.35 -2.36 4.58
N LEU A 62 7.90 -1.30 5.17
CA LEU A 62 7.09 -0.13 5.57
C LEU A 62 6.42 0.52 4.36
N SER A 63 7.14 0.61 3.24
CA SER A 63 6.59 1.19 2.01
C SER A 63 5.49 0.33 1.40
N ILE A 64 5.65 -0.99 1.46
CA ILE A 64 4.60 -1.93 1.08
C ILE A 64 3.36 -1.74 1.97
N ASP A 65 3.55 -1.63 3.29
CA ASP A 65 2.46 -1.47 4.25
C ASP A 65 1.64 -0.19 4.00
N LEU A 66 2.33 0.95 3.79
CA LEU A 66 1.68 2.23 3.48
C LEU A 66 0.82 2.18 2.21
N GLU A 67 1.32 1.57 1.14
CA GLU A 67 0.58 1.45 -0.12
C GLU A 67 -0.60 0.47 -0.01
N GLN A 68 -0.49 -0.56 0.84
CA GLN A 68 -1.61 -1.45 1.11
C GLN A 68 -2.69 -0.77 1.94
N GLU A 69 -2.31 0.05 2.94
CA GLU A 69 -3.25 0.85 3.74
C GLU A 69 -4.02 1.83 2.85
N ALA A 70 -3.33 2.57 1.97
CA ALA A 70 -3.97 3.49 1.03
C ALA A 70 -4.94 2.76 0.07
N ARG A 71 -4.63 1.52 -0.29
CA ARG A 71 -5.50 0.69 -1.13
C ARG A 71 -6.71 0.17 -0.37
N LEU A 72 -6.58 -0.13 0.92
CA LEU A 72 -7.70 -0.51 1.78
C LEU A 72 -8.66 0.67 1.93
N GLU A 73 -8.15 1.86 2.26
CA GLU A 73 -8.95 3.09 2.35
C GLU A 73 -9.75 3.35 1.06
N SER A 74 -9.10 3.26 -0.10
CA SER A 74 -9.78 3.43 -1.40
C SER A 74 -10.87 2.38 -1.66
N HIS A 75 -10.74 1.15 -1.13
CA HIS A 75 -11.78 0.13 -1.27
C HIS A 75 -12.93 0.37 -0.30
N GLU A 76 -12.63 0.81 0.92
CA GLU A 76 -13.63 1.19 1.92
C GLU A 76 -14.47 2.36 1.42
N ASP A 77 -13.84 3.42 0.92
CA ASP A 77 -14.55 4.57 0.31
C ASP A 77 -15.48 4.14 -0.82
N ARG A 78 -15.01 3.24 -1.70
CA ARG A 78 -15.82 2.74 -2.81
C ARG A 78 -17.00 1.87 -2.34
N LEU A 79 -16.82 1.11 -1.26
CA LEU A 79 -17.92 0.34 -0.67
C LEU A 79 -18.96 1.28 -0.10
N ASP A 80 -18.55 2.30 0.65
CA ASP A 80 -19.45 3.32 1.21
C ASP A 80 -20.24 4.05 0.10
N GLU A 81 -19.58 4.42 -1.00
CA GLU A 81 -20.24 5.03 -2.17
C GLU A 81 -21.30 4.10 -2.80
N LEU A 82 -20.98 2.81 -2.95
CA LEU A 82 -21.89 1.83 -3.53
C LEU A 82 -23.06 1.54 -2.60
N GLU A 83 -22.83 1.45 -1.29
CA GLU A 83 -23.87 1.26 -0.28
C GLU A 83 -24.83 2.45 -0.28
N ALA A 84 -24.31 3.68 -0.30
CA ALA A 84 -25.12 4.89 -0.38
C ALA A 84 -25.96 4.98 -1.67
N ALA A 85 -25.39 4.57 -2.81
CA ALA A 85 -26.12 4.53 -4.08
C ALA A 85 -27.27 3.51 -4.05
N LEU A 86 -27.04 2.32 -3.47
CA LEU A 86 -28.07 1.29 -3.32
C LEU A 86 -29.20 1.73 -2.38
N GLU A 87 -28.87 2.45 -1.30
CA GLU A 87 -29.87 3.05 -0.40
C GLU A 87 -30.70 4.12 -1.12
N ALA A 88 -30.06 4.98 -1.92
CA ALA A 88 -30.72 6.04 -2.67
C ALA A 88 -31.65 5.52 -3.78
N GLU A 89 -31.29 4.39 -4.43
CA GLU A 89 -32.10 3.75 -5.47
C GLU A 89 -33.34 3.02 -4.91
N GLY A 90 -33.55 2.99 -3.59
CA GLY A 90 -34.73 2.36 -2.98
C GLY A 90 -34.80 0.85 -3.19
N VAL A 91 -33.72 0.23 -3.69
CA VAL A 91 -33.53 -1.23 -3.71
C VAL A 91 -33.06 -1.67 -2.33
N GLY A 92 -33.82 -1.28 -1.30
CA GLY A 92 -33.78 -1.91 0.00
C GLY A 92 -34.24 -3.35 -0.21
N ARG A 93 -33.29 -4.29 -0.25
CA ARG A 93 -33.59 -5.72 -0.26
C ARG A 93 -34.61 -6.02 0.86
N PRO A 94 -35.81 -6.57 0.57
CA PRO A 94 -36.72 -6.96 1.63
C PRO A 94 -36.12 -8.19 2.30
N GLY A 95 -35.58 -8.01 3.51
CA GLY A 95 -35.26 -9.10 4.42
C GLY A 95 -33.80 -9.17 4.89
N ASN A 96 -33.42 -8.29 5.81
CA ASN A 96 -32.74 -8.65 7.06
C ASN A 96 -32.75 -7.48 8.06
N THR A 97 -33.93 -7.14 8.57
CA THR A 97 -34.02 -6.53 9.91
C THR A 97 -33.57 -7.55 10.96
N THR A 98 -32.26 -7.79 11.06
CA THR A 98 -31.57 -8.32 12.25
C THR A 98 -30.07 -8.04 12.08
N ASN A 99 -29.55 -7.19 12.99
CA ASN A 99 -28.14 -6.87 13.24
C ASN A 99 -27.39 -5.85 12.36
N SER A 100 -27.67 -4.57 12.55
CA SER A 100 -26.72 -3.47 12.23
C SER A 100 -25.96 -2.91 13.44
N HIS A 101 -25.85 -3.71 14.52
CA HIS A 101 -24.90 -3.43 15.61
C HIS A 101 -23.59 -4.23 15.51
N ALA A 102 -23.36 -5.02 14.46
CA ALA A 102 -22.23 -5.97 14.42
C ALA A 102 -21.43 -6.01 13.11
N VAL A 103 -21.22 -4.88 12.44
CA VAL A 103 -20.03 -4.70 11.55
C VAL A 103 -19.16 -3.52 12.03
N ARG A 104 -19.50 -2.90 13.17
CA ARG A 104 -18.58 -2.01 13.91
C ARG A 104 -17.67 -2.81 14.84
N ASN A 105 -16.88 -3.72 14.28
CA ASN A 105 -15.59 -4.14 14.85
C ASN A 105 -14.98 -5.26 14.01
N ARG A 106 -14.07 -4.91 13.09
CA ARG A 106 -12.89 -5.75 12.88
C ARG A 106 -11.66 -5.02 12.33
N LEU A 107 -11.40 -3.82 12.84
CA LEU A 107 -10.05 -3.35 13.21
C LEU A 107 -10.25 -2.30 14.31
N PRO A 108 -9.79 -2.51 15.55
CA PRO A 108 -9.69 -1.42 16.49
C PRO A 108 -8.53 -0.51 16.03
N GLN A 109 -8.72 0.79 16.18
CA GLN A 109 -7.78 1.88 15.85
C GLN A 109 -7.69 2.19 14.34
N ARG A 110 -8.61 3.00 13.79
CA ARG A 110 -8.32 4.43 13.59
C ARG A 110 -6.98 4.82 14.20
N TRP A 111 -5.90 4.74 13.42
CA TRP A 111 -4.62 5.33 13.79
C TRP A 111 -4.88 6.79 14.14
N SER A 112 -5.00 7.05 15.43
CA SER A 112 -5.19 8.38 16.00
C SER A 112 -3.82 9.02 16.13
N GLY A 113 -3.08 9.06 15.02
CA GLY A 113 -1.92 9.92 14.86
C GLY A 113 -2.40 11.32 14.44
N PRO A 114 -1.65 12.39 14.73
CA PRO A 114 -2.00 13.71 14.24
C PRO A 114 -2.12 13.65 12.71
N ARG A 115 -3.21 14.21 12.17
CA ARG A 115 -3.36 14.49 10.73
C ARG A 115 -2.19 15.37 10.30
N MET A 116 -1.06 14.77 9.93
CA MET A 116 0.01 15.46 9.25
C MET A 116 -0.47 15.63 7.83
N GLY A 117 -1.02 16.82 7.56
CA GLY A 117 -1.33 17.28 6.23
C GLY A 117 -0.10 17.11 5.34
N GLY A 118 -0.28 16.36 4.27
CA GLY A 118 0.75 16.09 3.30
C GLY A 118 0.07 15.58 2.05
N ASP A 119 -0.33 16.52 1.21
CA ASP A 119 -0.78 16.31 -0.16
C ASP A 119 0.31 15.56 -0.95
N CYS A 120 0.36 14.23 -0.83
CA CYS A 120 1.31 13.38 -1.56
C CYS A 120 0.88 13.13 -3.01
N ARG A 121 -0.19 13.78 -3.47
CA ARG A 121 -0.75 13.54 -4.80
C ARG A 121 -0.88 14.83 -5.62
N ARG A 122 0.22 15.61 -5.79
CA ARG A 122 0.50 16.42 -7.00
C ARG A 122 1.80 17.24 -6.88
N ARG A 123 2.81 16.93 -7.71
CA ARG A 123 3.56 17.88 -8.58
C ARG A 123 4.73 17.18 -9.28
N ARG A 124 4.46 16.64 -10.48
CA ARG A 124 5.44 16.55 -11.58
C ARG A 124 4.87 17.34 -12.76
N ARG A 125 5.75 18.15 -13.39
CA ARG A 125 5.54 19.25 -14.37
C ARG A 125 5.55 20.61 -13.65
N ASP A 126 6.56 21.47 -13.79
CA ASP A 126 7.41 21.79 -14.94
C ASP A 126 8.88 22.02 -14.56
N ARG A 127 9.78 21.63 -15.49
CA ARG A 127 11.19 22.05 -15.57
C ARG A 127 11.31 23.01 -16.75
N THR A 128 11.73 24.24 -16.46
CA THR A 128 12.61 25.05 -17.31
C THR A 128 13.73 25.55 -16.42
#